data_AF-A0A3D2BVB7-F1
#
_entry.id   AF-A0A3D2BVB7-F1
#
_cell.length_a   1.000
_cell.length_b   1.000
_cell.length_c   1.000
_cell.angle_alpha   90.00
_cell.angle_beta   90.00
_cell.angle_gamma   90.00
#
_symmetry.space_group_name_H-M   'P 1'
#
loop_
_entity.id
_entity.type
_entity.pdbx_description
1 polymer ?
#
loop_
_entity_poly.entity_id
_entity_poly.type
_entity_poly.pdbx_seq_one_letter_code
_entity_poly.pdbx_strand_id
1 'polypeptide(L)'
;VLAESIPDGGAEHDRAQDMVRELTPILRRRKDNWRTRKPGILNLISGAEIDRFLRNGLVGRLDLPDDVLAERRTRARAEAQHLIRLMEEEPIGIQIGVVPGALPHSSFQIFRQADRKILTLSPFRLGEQPNIHGGIAMITSAPEALDLHERTVEDMWRRAHKGRDAAAFMRDLIDRLHD
;
A
#
# COMPACT_ATOMS: atom_id res chain seq x y z
N VAL A 1 1.97 -5.90 -14.68
CA VAL A 1 1.54 -4.48 -14.62
C VAL A 1 0.07 -4.47 -14.94
N LEU A 2 -0.75 -3.69 -14.22
CA LEU A 2 -2.22 -3.73 -14.33
C LEU A 2 -2.74 -2.95 -15.55
N ALA A 3 -2.15 -3.16 -16.73
CA ALA A 3 -2.52 -2.41 -17.94
C ALA A 3 -4.03 -2.54 -18.27
N GLU A 4 -4.64 -3.63 -17.85
CA GLU A 4 -6.09 -3.89 -17.90
C GLU A 4 -6.96 -2.84 -17.18
N SER A 5 -6.39 -1.98 -16.32
CA SER A 5 -7.13 -0.91 -15.63
C SER A 5 -7.18 0.40 -16.41
N ILE A 6 -6.53 0.47 -17.57
CA ILE A 6 -6.55 1.65 -18.44
C ILE A 6 -7.75 1.50 -19.38
N PRO A 7 -8.72 2.45 -19.38
CA PRO A 7 -9.87 2.37 -20.28
C PRO A 7 -9.46 2.21 -21.75
N ASP A 8 -10.18 1.37 -22.49
CA ASP A 8 -9.85 1.08 -23.90
C ASP A 8 -10.14 2.29 -24.81
N GLY A 9 -9.21 2.53 -25.76
CA GLY A 9 -9.43 3.41 -26.90
C GLY A 9 -8.82 4.81 -26.82
N GLY A 10 -8.32 5.28 -27.97
CA GLY A 10 -7.87 6.65 -28.18
C GLY A 10 -6.44 6.95 -27.71
N ALA A 11 -5.94 8.15 -28.06
CA ALA A 11 -4.58 8.60 -27.75
C ALA A 11 -4.27 8.73 -26.25
N GLU A 12 -5.27 8.66 -25.38
CA GLU A 12 -5.10 8.66 -23.92
C GLU A 12 -4.69 7.29 -23.38
N HIS A 13 -5.20 6.21 -23.99
CA HIS A 13 -4.81 4.84 -23.66
C HIS A 13 -3.32 4.59 -23.91
N ASP A 14 -2.83 4.94 -25.10
CA ASP A 14 -1.42 4.74 -25.47
C ASP A 14 -0.48 5.55 -24.57
N ARG A 15 -0.82 6.81 -24.31
CA ARG A 15 -0.07 7.68 -23.38
C ARG A 15 -0.01 7.09 -21.97
N ALA A 16 -1.13 6.57 -21.45
CA ALA A 16 -1.16 5.94 -20.15
C ALA A 16 -0.30 4.67 -20.10
N GLN A 17 -0.30 3.86 -21.17
CA GLN A 17 0.57 2.70 -21.26
C GLN A 17 2.06 3.06 -21.30
N ASP A 18 2.43 4.10 -22.07
CA ASP A 18 3.81 4.59 -22.14
C ASP A 18 4.28 5.10 -20.78
N MET A 19 3.46 5.91 -20.10
CA MET A 19 3.75 6.39 -18.75
C MET A 19 4.04 5.23 -17.79
N VAL A 20 3.24 4.16 -17.85
CA VAL A 20 3.43 2.97 -17.00
C VAL A 20 4.73 2.23 -17.35
N ARG A 21 5.08 2.13 -18.65
CA ARG A 21 6.36 1.56 -19.10
C ARG A 21 7.54 2.35 -18.55
N GLU A 22 7.46 3.68 -18.56
CA GLU A 22 8.50 4.58 -18.05
C GLU A 22 8.63 4.57 -16.51
N LEU A 23 7.51 4.47 -15.78
CA LEU A 23 7.51 4.46 -14.32
C LEU A 23 8.04 3.16 -13.72
N THR A 24 7.85 2.02 -14.39
CA THR A 24 8.29 0.70 -13.91
C THR A 24 9.78 0.65 -13.52
N PRO A 25 10.75 1.08 -14.37
CA PRO A 25 12.16 1.09 -14.00
C PRO A 25 12.46 2.07 -12.85
N ILE A 26 11.73 3.18 -12.74
CA ILE A 26 11.88 4.14 -11.63
C ILE A 26 11.47 3.48 -10.30
N LEU A 27 10.34 2.77 -10.27
CA LEU A 27 9.89 2.05 -9.07
C LEU A 27 10.88 0.95 -8.68
N ARG A 28 11.45 0.24 -9.65
CA ARG A 28 12.51 -0.76 -9.40
C ARG A 28 13.72 -0.12 -8.74
N ARG A 29 14.24 0.98 -9.30
CA ARG A 29 15.36 1.73 -8.74
C ARG A 29 15.07 2.25 -7.33
N ARG A 30 13.83 2.70 -7.05
CA ARG A 30 13.42 3.11 -5.70
C ARG A 30 13.47 1.94 -4.71
N LYS A 31 13.01 0.76 -5.10
CA LYS A 31 13.10 -0.46 -4.28
C LYS A 31 14.55 -0.84 -3.98
N ASP A 32 15.43 -0.75 -4.97
CA ASP A 32 16.85 -1.06 -4.79
C ASP A 32 17.55 -0.03 -3.90
N ASN A 33 17.25 1.26 -4.09
CA ASN A 33 17.75 2.32 -3.20
C ASN A 33 17.30 2.13 -1.75
N TRP A 34 16.05 1.70 -1.54
CA TRP A 34 15.54 1.40 -0.21
C TRP A 34 16.30 0.23 0.43
N ARG A 35 16.61 -0.84 -0.32
CA ARG A 35 17.37 -1.99 0.19
C ARG A 35 18.77 -1.61 0.67
N THR A 36 19.40 -0.63 0.01
CA THR A 36 20.73 -0.14 0.37
C THR A 36 20.69 0.82 1.55
N ARG A 37 19.77 1.80 1.55
CA ARG A 37 19.75 2.89 2.55
C ARG A 37 18.93 2.57 3.80
N LYS A 38 17.97 1.64 3.68
CA LYS A 38 17.03 1.21 4.73
C LYS A 38 16.53 2.37 5.61
N PRO A 39 15.93 3.42 5.01
CA PRO A 39 15.38 4.52 5.79
C PRO A 39 14.29 3.98 6.73
N GLY A 40 14.14 4.64 7.88
CA GLY A 40 13.08 4.32 8.84
C GLY A 40 11.69 4.47 8.23
N ILE A 41 10.85 3.45 8.35
CA ILE A 41 9.47 3.43 7.87
C ILE A 41 8.55 2.96 9.00
N LEU A 42 7.57 3.80 9.32
CA LEU A 42 6.36 3.40 10.03
C LEU A 42 5.23 3.31 9.01
N ASN A 43 4.62 2.13 8.92
CA ASN A 43 3.51 1.86 8.01
C ASN A 43 2.28 1.41 8.80
N LEU A 44 1.11 1.93 8.43
CA LEU A 44 -0.18 1.52 8.95
C LEU A 44 -1.00 0.94 7.80
N ILE A 45 -1.47 -0.29 7.95
CA ILE A 45 -2.30 -0.96 6.96
C ILE A 45 -3.68 -1.31 7.55
N SER A 46 -4.70 -1.28 6.70
CA SER A 46 -6.08 -1.62 7.06
C SER A 46 -6.29 -3.14 6.94
N GLY A 47 -6.76 -3.78 8.00
CA GLY A 47 -7.15 -5.19 7.99
C GLY A 47 -8.26 -5.47 6.99
N ALA A 48 -9.24 -4.57 6.87
CA ALA A 48 -10.33 -4.68 5.89
C ALA A 48 -9.83 -4.58 4.43
N GLU A 49 -8.82 -3.73 4.16
CA GLU A 49 -8.23 -3.65 2.82
C GLU A 49 -7.39 -4.88 2.50
N ILE A 50 -6.69 -5.44 3.50
CA ILE A 50 -5.95 -6.70 3.34
C ILE A 50 -6.91 -7.87 3.08
N ASP A 51 -8.02 -7.97 3.81
CA ASP A 51 -9.05 -9.01 3.56
C ASP A 51 -9.51 -8.98 2.10
N ARG A 52 -9.90 -7.79 1.61
CA ARG A 52 -10.31 -7.59 0.22
C ARG A 52 -9.19 -7.91 -0.78
N PHE A 53 -7.98 -7.47 -0.49
CA PHE A 53 -6.80 -7.76 -1.30
C PHE A 53 -6.49 -9.25 -1.38
N LEU A 54 -6.67 -10.00 -0.29
CA LEU A 54 -6.46 -11.44 -0.27
C LEU A 54 -7.56 -12.19 -1.04
N ARG A 55 -8.82 -11.75 -0.94
CA ARG A 55 -9.97 -12.35 -1.65
C ARG A 55 -9.86 -12.20 -3.16
N ASN A 56 -9.47 -11.02 -3.63
CA ASN A 56 -9.56 -10.67 -5.04
C ASN A 56 -8.19 -10.64 -5.74
N GLY A 57 -7.11 -10.49 -4.98
CA GLY A 57 -5.79 -10.19 -5.50
C GLY A 57 -5.63 -8.71 -5.90
N LEU A 58 -4.49 -8.41 -6.55
CA LEU A 58 -4.28 -7.12 -7.19
C LEU A 58 -4.88 -7.15 -8.60
N VAL A 59 -5.98 -6.44 -8.83
CA VAL A 59 -6.73 -6.48 -10.09
C VAL A 59 -7.00 -5.08 -10.64
N GLY A 60 -6.96 -4.94 -11.97
CA GLY A 60 -7.28 -3.67 -12.63
C GLY A 60 -8.76 -3.53 -13.02
N ARG A 61 -9.46 -4.66 -13.13
CA ARG A 61 -10.89 -4.80 -13.44
C ARG A 61 -11.42 -6.11 -12.86
N LEU A 62 -12.74 -6.23 -12.69
CA LEU A 62 -13.37 -7.38 -12.01
C LEU A 62 -13.66 -8.57 -12.93
N ASP A 63 -13.72 -8.35 -14.23
CA ASP A 63 -14.05 -9.32 -15.28
C ASP A 63 -12.79 -10.04 -15.84
N LEU A 64 -11.81 -10.28 -14.97
CA LEU A 64 -10.61 -11.01 -15.37
C LEU A 64 -10.88 -12.53 -15.46
N PRO A 65 -10.21 -13.24 -16.38
CA PRO A 65 -10.27 -14.70 -16.44
C PRO A 65 -9.91 -15.37 -15.10
N ASP A 66 -10.56 -16.50 -14.81
CA ASP A 66 -10.43 -17.21 -13.52
C ASP A 66 -8.99 -17.64 -13.20
N ASP A 67 -8.23 -18.03 -14.23
CA ASP A 67 -6.82 -18.39 -14.13
C ASP A 67 -5.96 -17.20 -13.71
N VAL A 68 -6.21 -16.03 -14.30
CA VAL A 68 -5.55 -14.76 -13.92
C VAL A 68 -5.92 -14.39 -12.48
N LEU A 69 -7.19 -14.46 -12.10
CA LEU A 69 -7.62 -14.18 -10.73
C LEU A 69 -6.97 -15.13 -9.72
N ALA A 70 -6.90 -16.43 -10.04
CA ALA A 70 -6.20 -17.41 -9.22
C ALA A 70 -4.71 -17.08 -9.04
N GLU A 71 -4.04 -16.64 -10.11
CA GLU A 71 -2.65 -16.18 -10.04
C GLU A 71 -2.49 -14.94 -9.16
N ARG A 72 -3.38 -13.94 -9.31
CA ARG A 72 -3.35 -12.70 -8.50
C ARG A 72 -3.58 -12.96 -7.03
N ARG A 73 -4.53 -13.83 -6.68
CA ARG A 73 -4.77 -14.29 -5.29
C ARG A 73 -3.56 -14.99 -4.70
N THR A 74 -2.91 -15.86 -5.49
CA THR A 74 -1.68 -16.56 -5.07
C THR A 74 -0.57 -15.56 -4.75
N ARG A 75 -0.37 -14.55 -5.61
CA ARG A 75 0.61 -13.48 -5.37
C ARG A 75 0.25 -12.64 -4.14
N ALA A 76 -1.03 -12.30 -3.95
CA ALA A 76 -1.49 -11.54 -2.79
C ALA A 76 -1.22 -12.29 -1.47
N ARG A 77 -1.49 -13.60 -1.44
CA ARG A 77 -1.17 -14.46 -0.29
C ARG A 77 0.34 -14.48 0.00
N ALA A 78 1.17 -14.61 -1.03
CA ALA A 78 2.62 -14.60 -0.88
C ALA A 78 3.14 -13.25 -0.30
N GLU A 79 2.55 -12.14 -0.72
CA GLU A 79 2.88 -10.81 -0.17
C GLU A 79 2.41 -10.65 1.28
N ALA A 80 1.21 -11.12 1.62
CA ALA A 80 0.74 -11.10 3.00
C ALA A 80 1.63 -11.96 3.91
N GLN A 81 2.08 -13.13 3.44
CA GLN A 81 3.07 -13.95 4.14
C GLN A 81 4.42 -13.23 4.30
N HIS A 82 4.83 -12.42 3.31
CA HIS A 82 6.02 -11.59 3.44
C HIS A 82 5.87 -10.52 4.52
N LEU A 83 4.71 -9.84 4.57
CA LEU A 83 4.40 -8.86 5.61
C LEU A 83 4.34 -9.49 7.00
N ILE A 84 3.76 -10.68 7.14
CA ILE A 84 3.76 -11.46 8.39
C ILE A 84 5.19 -11.67 8.88
N ARG A 85 6.11 -12.13 8.01
CA ARG A 85 7.52 -12.30 8.39
C ARG A 85 8.15 -10.99 8.85
N LEU A 86 7.90 -9.88 8.14
CA LEU A 86 8.42 -8.56 8.53
C LEU A 86 7.86 -8.08 9.89
N MET A 87 6.59 -8.39 10.18
CA MET A 87 5.97 -8.08 11.47
C MET A 87 6.56 -8.92 12.60
N GLU A 88 7.01 -10.15 12.34
CA GLU A 88 7.61 -11.02 13.35
C GLU A 88 9.10 -10.76 13.58
N GLU A 89 9.83 -10.45 12.51
CA GLU A 89 11.26 -10.18 12.55
C GLU A 89 11.56 -8.78 13.15
N GLU A 90 10.61 -7.85 13.07
CA GLU A 90 10.72 -6.45 13.51
C GLU A 90 12.09 -5.82 13.16
N PRO A 91 12.50 -5.86 11.88
CA PRO A 91 13.83 -5.41 11.50
C PRO A 91 14.02 -3.93 11.84
N ILE A 92 15.24 -3.58 12.25
CA ILE A 92 15.59 -2.21 12.68
C ILE A 92 15.14 -1.19 11.63
N GLY A 93 14.38 -0.19 12.08
CA GLY A 93 13.88 0.89 11.24
C GLY A 93 12.59 0.56 10.49
N ILE A 94 11.99 -0.62 10.65
CA ILE A 94 10.69 -0.94 10.05
C ILE A 94 9.68 -1.22 11.17
N GLN A 95 8.57 -0.49 11.14
CA GLN A 95 7.45 -0.68 12.05
C GLN A 95 6.17 -0.77 11.23
N ILE A 96 5.45 -1.88 11.37
CA ILE A 96 4.19 -2.11 10.66
C ILE A 96 3.09 -2.32 11.70
N GLY A 97 2.02 -1.54 11.60
CA GLY A 97 0.83 -1.70 12.41
C GLY A 97 -0.36 -2.08 11.54
N VAL A 98 -1.18 -3.01 12.02
CA VAL A 98 -2.43 -3.42 11.36
C VAL A 98 -3.61 -2.85 12.14
N VAL A 99 -4.36 -1.96 11.53
CA VAL A 99 -5.60 -1.42 12.09
C VAL A 99 -6.75 -2.34 11.65
N PRO A 100 -7.49 -3.02 12.56
CA PRO A 100 -8.54 -3.95 12.16
C PRO A 100 -9.65 -3.35 11.28
N GLY A 101 -9.99 -2.08 11.55
CA GLY A 101 -11.00 -1.33 10.80
C GLY A 101 -10.45 -0.61 9.57
N ALA A 102 -11.29 0.23 8.96
CA ALA A 102 -10.89 1.06 7.84
C ALA A 102 -9.93 2.19 8.26
N LEU A 103 -8.99 2.50 7.38
CA LEU A 103 -8.18 3.72 7.43
C LEU A 103 -8.90 4.87 6.69
N PRO A 104 -8.46 6.13 6.85
CA PRO A 104 -8.97 7.25 6.05
C PRO A 104 -8.91 6.94 4.56
N HIS A 105 -9.90 7.41 3.78
CA HIS A 105 -9.99 7.08 2.35
C HIS A 105 -8.82 7.61 1.51
N SER A 106 -8.18 8.72 1.93
CA SER A 106 -6.97 9.24 1.29
C SER A 106 -5.71 8.59 1.88
N SER A 107 -4.76 8.24 1.02
CA SER A 107 -3.41 7.91 1.47
C SER A 107 -2.65 9.18 1.78
N PHE A 108 -1.89 9.19 2.87
CA PHE A 108 -0.93 10.24 3.14
C PHE A 108 0.38 9.68 3.68
N GLN A 109 1.45 10.42 3.50
CA GLN A 109 2.76 10.11 4.05
C GLN A 109 3.36 11.36 4.69
N ILE A 110 3.95 11.19 5.87
CA ILE A 110 4.69 12.24 6.57
C ILE A 110 6.17 11.93 6.41
N PHE A 111 6.86 12.74 5.62
CA PHE A 111 8.32 12.68 5.50
C PHE A 111 8.95 13.53 6.59
N ARG A 112 9.88 12.92 7.33
CA ARG A 112 10.65 13.60 8.38
C ARG A 112 12.09 13.74 7.90
N GLN A 113 12.54 14.98 7.80
CA GLN A 113 13.91 15.36 7.50
C GLN A 113 14.52 16.05 8.73
N ALA A 114 15.83 16.26 8.74
CA ALA A 114 16.51 16.85 9.90
C ALA A 114 16.01 18.26 10.25
N ASP A 115 15.56 19.01 9.25
CA ASP A 115 15.19 20.42 9.32
C ASP A 115 13.68 20.67 9.13
N ARG A 116 12.91 19.69 8.62
CA ARG A 116 11.49 19.89 8.30
C ARG A 116 10.68 18.60 8.23
N LYS A 117 9.35 18.76 8.33
CA LYS A 117 8.36 17.73 8.01
C LYS A 117 7.55 18.12 6.78
N ILE A 118 7.21 17.13 5.96
CA ILE A 118 6.40 17.32 4.75
C ILE A 118 5.27 16.31 4.77
N LEU A 119 4.05 16.81 4.65
CA LEU A 119 2.86 15.98 4.43
C LEU A 119 2.62 15.87 2.93
N THR A 120 2.44 14.64 2.47
CA THR A 120 2.01 14.34 1.10
C THR A 120 0.69 13.59 1.15
N LEU A 121 -0.24 13.93 0.27
CA LEU A 121 -1.53 13.26 0.17
C LEU A 121 -1.78 12.82 -1.28
N SER A 122 -2.36 11.64 -1.41
CA SER A 122 -2.86 11.08 -2.67
C SER A 122 -4.30 10.62 -2.46
N PRO A 123 -5.25 11.03 -3.31
CA PRO A 123 -6.60 10.46 -3.30
C PRO A 123 -6.60 9.00 -3.77
N PHE A 124 -5.50 8.55 -4.41
CA PHE A 124 -5.35 7.19 -4.90
C PHE A 124 -4.68 6.31 -3.84
N ARG A 125 -5.38 5.25 -3.44
CA ARG A 125 -4.88 4.19 -2.56
C ARG A 125 -4.16 3.13 -3.37
N LEU A 126 -3.15 2.53 -2.75
CA LEU A 126 -2.58 1.28 -3.21
C LEU A 126 -3.30 0.14 -2.47
N GLY A 127 -4.23 -0.51 -3.15
CA GLY A 127 -5.03 -1.62 -2.61
C GLY A 127 -5.42 -2.58 -3.74
N GLU A 128 -6.54 -3.29 -3.58
CA GLU A 128 -7.08 -4.24 -4.57
C GLU A 128 -7.10 -3.70 -6.02
N GLN A 129 -7.62 -2.47 -6.19
CA GLN A 129 -7.77 -1.79 -7.48
C GLN A 129 -7.01 -0.47 -7.47
N PRO A 130 -5.69 -0.48 -7.69
CA PRO A 130 -4.88 0.72 -7.62
C PRO A 130 -5.03 1.54 -8.91
N ASN A 131 -5.03 2.86 -8.77
CA ASN A 131 -4.87 3.75 -9.91
C ASN A 131 -3.42 3.74 -10.40
N ILE A 132 -3.21 3.45 -11.68
CA ILE A 132 -1.86 3.37 -12.29
C ILE A 132 -1.54 4.47 -13.30
N HIS A 133 -2.51 5.32 -13.66
CA HIS A 133 -2.34 6.34 -14.71
C HIS A 133 -2.82 7.74 -14.32
N GLY A 134 -3.79 7.87 -13.41
CA GLY A 134 -4.21 9.17 -12.86
C GLY A 134 -3.15 9.78 -11.93
N GLY A 135 -2.93 11.09 -12.03
CA GLY A 135 -1.89 11.78 -11.25
C GLY A 135 -2.43 13.01 -10.52
N ILE A 136 -2.71 12.86 -9.22
CA ILE A 136 -3.04 13.97 -8.33
C ILE A 136 -2.29 13.75 -7.02
N ALA A 137 -1.56 14.76 -6.58
CA ALA A 137 -0.90 14.76 -5.29
C ALA A 137 -0.93 16.17 -4.70
N MET A 138 -1.01 16.23 -3.37
CA MET A 138 -0.86 17.47 -2.62
C MET A 138 0.38 17.34 -1.73
N ILE A 139 1.16 18.41 -1.65
CA ILE A 139 2.33 18.50 -0.78
C ILE A 139 2.20 19.77 0.05
N THR A 140 2.35 19.66 1.37
CA THR A 140 2.28 20.81 2.27
C THR A 140 3.23 20.65 3.46
N SER A 141 3.67 21.79 3.98
CA SER A 141 4.41 21.91 5.24
C SER A 141 3.66 22.82 6.23
N ALA A 142 2.36 23.06 6.02
CA ALA A 142 1.52 23.80 6.93
C ALA A 142 1.48 23.11 8.31
N PRO A 143 1.86 23.79 9.42
CA PRO A 143 1.93 23.18 10.74
C PRO A 143 0.62 22.55 11.20
N GLU A 144 -0.51 23.22 10.97
CA GLU A 144 -1.83 22.74 11.40
C GLU A 144 -2.22 21.44 10.69
N ALA A 145 -1.89 21.33 9.40
CA ALA A 145 -2.12 20.11 8.62
C ALA A 145 -1.22 18.97 9.12
N LEU A 146 0.05 19.25 9.38
CA LEU A 146 0.98 18.26 9.94
C LEU A 146 0.50 17.76 11.31
N ASP A 147 0.19 18.67 12.23
CA ASP A 147 -0.24 18.33 13.59
C ASP A 147 -1.52 17.50 13.62
N LEU A 148 -2.47 17.78 12.72
CA LEU A 148 -3.70 16.99 12.60
C LEU A 148 -3.40 15.57 12.12
N HIS A 149 -2.56 15.42 11.09
CA HIS A 149 -2.25 14.12 10.51
C HIS A 149 -1.34 13.30 11.44
N GLU A 150 -0.40 13.92 12.16
CA GLU A 150 0.41 13.25 13.18
C GLU A 150 -0.45 12.69 14.30
N ARG A 151 -1.38 13.48 14.87
CA ARG A 151 -2.33 13.00 15.87
C ARG A 151 -3.17 11.82 15.35
N THR A 152 -3.62 11.91 14.10
CA THR A 152 -4.37 10.81 13.48
C THR A 152 -3.50 9.53 13.39
N VAL A 153 -2.24 9.65 12.97
CA VAL A 153 -1.29 8.53 12.93
C VAL A 153 -1.08 7.94 14.32
N GLU A 154 -0.88 8.77 15.34
CA GLU A 154 -0.71 8.33 16.73
C GLU A 154 -1.94 7.57 17.25
N ASP A 155 -3.15 8.08 16.97
CA ASP A 155 -4.41 7.43 17.33
C ASP A 155 -4.59 6.07 16.66
N MET A 156 -4.26 5.98 15.37
CA MET A 156 -4.30 4.73 14.62
C MET A 156 -3.23 3.76 15.12
N TRP A 157 -2.02 4.25 15.39
CA TRP A 157 -0.93 3.46 15.94
C TRP A 157 -1.29 2.88 17.29
N ARG A 158 -1.89 3.65 18.20
CA ARG A 158 -2.31 3.14 19.52
C ARG A 158 -3.26 1.94 19.43
N ARG A 159 -4.19 1.95 18.47
CA ARG A 159 -5.21 0.90 18.28
C ARG A 159 -4.78 -0.23 17.33
N ALA A 160 -3.66 -0.08 16.64
CA ALA A 160 -3.17 -1.10 15.71
C ALA A 160 -2.60 -2.32 16.45
N HIS A 161 -2.81 -3.51 15.91
CA HIS A 161 -1.98 -4.67 16.21
C HIS A 161 -0.55 -4.43 15.71
N LYS A 162 0.45 -4.94 16.43
CA LYS A 162 1.88 -4.73 16.14
C LYS A 162 2.64 -6.02 16.38
N GLY A 163 3.83 -6.14 15.81
CA GLY A 163 4.71 -7.29 16.04
C GLY A 163 3.99 -8.62 15.79
N ARG A 164 4.11 -9.54 16.75
CA ARG A 164 3.46 -10.86 16.71
C ARG A 164 1.93 -10.80 16.69
N ASP A 165 1.29 -9.81 17.34
CA ASP A 165 -0.17 -9.69 17.32
C ASP A 165 -0.67 -9.31 15.93
N ALA A 166 0.07 -8.44 15.22
CA ALA A 166 -0.22 -8.11 13.83
C ALA A 166 -0.06 -9.33 12.91
N ALA A 167 1.01 -10.10 13.12
CA ALA A 167 1.26 -11.34 12.40
C ALA A 167 0.14 -12.37 12.62
N ALA A 168 -0.31 -12.56 13.87
CA ALA A 168 -1.43 -13.43 14.19
C ALA A 168 -2.72 -12.99 13.51
N PHE A 169 -3.07 -11.70 13.62
CA PHE A 169 -4.25 -11.14 12.95
C PHE A 169 -4.22 -11.35 11.43
N MET A 170 -3.05 -11.19 10.80
CA MET A 170 -2.87 -11.42 9.35
C MET A 170 -2.99 -12.90 8.98
N ARG A 171 -2.54 -13.83 9.85
CA ARG A 171 -2.75 -15.28 9.64
C ARG A 171 -4.23 -15.64 9.71
N ASP A 172 -4.94 -15.13 10.71
CA ASP A 172 -6.39 -15.34 10.85
C ASP A 172 -7.17 -14.81 9.63
N LEU A 173 -6.70 -13.74 8.99
CA LEU A 173 -7.25 -13.27 7.71
C LEU A 173 -7.00 -14.26 6.56
N ILE A 174 -5.81 -14.85 6.49
CA ILE A 174 -5.48 -15.85 5.45
C ILE A 174 -6.27 -17.14 5.66
N ASP A 175 -6.44 -17.58 6.90
CA ASP A 175 -7.08 -18.86 7.23
C ASP A 175 -8.59 -18.82 6.94
N ARG A 176 -9.25 -17.68 7.22
CA ARG A 176 -10.67 -17.42 6.89
C ARG A 176 -11.02 -17.43 5.40
N LEU A 177 -10.04 -17.58 4.51
CA LEU A 177 -10.25 -17.66 3.06
C LEU A 177 -10.32 -19.11 2.56
N HIS A 178 -9.97 -20.08 3.41
CA HIS A 178 -10.08 -21.51 3.09
C HIS A 178 -11.44 -22.09 3.48
N ASP A 179 -12.27 -21.32 4.19
CA ASP A 179 -13.70 -21.58 4.46
C ASP A 179 -14.58 -20.94 3.37
#